data_AF-A0A6I3XU28-F1
#
_entry.id   AF-A0A6I3XU28-F1
#
_cell.length_a   1.000
_cell.length_b   1.000
_cell.length_c   1.000
_cell.angle_alpha   90.00
_cell.angle_beta   90.00
_cell.angle_gamma   90.00
#
_symmetry.space_group_name_H-M   'P 1'
#
loop_
_entity.id
_entity.type
_entity.pdbx_description
1 polymer ?
#
loop_
_entity_poly.entity_id
_entity_poly.type
_entity_poly.pdbx_seq_one_letter_code
_entity_poly.pdbx_strand_id
1 'polypeptide(L)'
;MGEQAGVAVAEGADPHEEFLARIGHMTRALHENLRGLGLDKLIEKAAEDIPDARDRLDYVARLSETAAQKVLNATDEAGPLQDRICSDAKDLSGAWQALLDGQGGDNADWRALAQRTVATLAATTEATGATKGHLMDIMMAQDFQDLTGQVIKRVTSIAQNLEKQLVQTLIDFAPEELKREIDTGLLNGPQIDKAKDGVVADQSQVDDLLDSLGF
;
A
#
# COMPACT_ATOMS: atom_id res chain seq x y z
N MET A 1 67.44 11.31 -57.62
CA MET A 1 66.80 10.05 -58.06
C MET A 1 66.66 9.18 -56.82
N GLY A 2 65.49 8.83 -56.30
CA GLY A 2 64.13 9.07 -56.71
C GLY A 2 63.21 8.88 -55.50
N GLU A 3 62.16 9.67 -55.48
CA GLU A 3 60.78 9.36 -55.06
C GLU A 3 60.51 7.98 -54.42
N GLN A 4 59.82 7.97 -53.27
CA GLN A 4 58.49 7.36 -53.20
C GLN A 4 57.73 7.79 -51.94
N ALA A 5 56.59 8.41 -52.19
CA ALA A 5 55.55 8.74 -51.24
C ALA A 5 54.92 7.45 -50.67
N GLY A 6 54.94 7.30 -49.35
CA GLY A 6 54.13 6.32 -48.63
C GLY A 6 52.80 6.96 -48.26
N VAL A 7 51.77 6.64 -49.02
CA VAL A 7 50.37 6.96 -48.76
C VAL A 7 49.99 6.45 -47.37
N ALA A 8 49.64 7.35 -46.45
CA ALA A 8 49.02 6.99 -45.18
C ALA A 8 47.61 6.47 -45.47
N VAL A 9 47.47 5.15 -45.43
CA VAL A 9 46.18 4.47 -45.43
C VAL A 9 45.53 4.76 -44.08
N ALA A 10 44.46 5.54 -44.07
CA ALA A 10 43.58 5.66 -42.93
C ALA A 10 42.94 4.28 -42.70
N GLU A 11 43.38 3.57 -41.66
CA GLU A 11 42.71 2.38 -41.16
C GLU A 11 41.27 2.79 -40.79
N GLY A 12 40.31 2.19 -41.49
CA GLY A 12 38.89 2.39 -41.22
C GLY A 12 38.58 1.91 -39.82
N ALA A 13 37.94 2.77 -39.03
CA ALA A 13 37.44 2.43 -37.71
C ALA A 13 36.61 1.14 -37.77
N ASP A 14 36.78 0.27 -36.78
CA ASP A 14 35.99 -0.94 -36.65
C ASP A 14 34.49 -0.56 -36.68
N PRO A 15 33.64 -1.20 -37.53
CA PRO A 15 32.21 -0.91 -37.58
C PRO A 15 31.52 -0.94 -36.21
N HIS A 16 32.04 -1.74 -35.26
CA HIS A 16 31.58 -1.72 -33.87
C HIS A 16 31.95 -0.44 -33.12
N GLU A 17 33.15 0.11 -33.34
CA GLU A 17 33.58 1.40 -32.78
C GLU A 17 32.77 2.55 -33.36
N GLU A 18 32.50 2.54 -34.66
CA GLU A 18 31.69 3.56 -35.33
C GLU A 18 30.23 3.54 -34.83
N PHE A 19 29.69 2.33 -34.61
CA PHE A 19 28.36 2.14 -34.02
C PHE A 19 28.29 2.62 -32.56
N LEU A 20 29.26 2.26 -31.72
CA LEU A 20 29.34 2.71 -30.33
C LEU A 20 29.53 4.23 -30.23
N ALA A 21 30.34 4.83 -31.10
CA ALA A 21 30.52 6.27 -31.19
C ALA A 21 29.20 6.99 -31.54
N ARG A 22 28.40 6.39 -32.44
CA ARG A 22 27.09 6.93 -32.82
C ARG A 22 26.07 6.84 -31.68
N ILE A 23 26.04 5.73 -30.94
CA ILE A 23 25.22 5.62 -29.71
C ILE A 23 25.66 6.67 -28.69
N GLY A 24 26.96 6.87 -28.51
CA GLY A 24 27.51 7.90 -27.60
C GLY A 24 27.06 9.31 -27.98
N HIS A 25 27.11 9.65 -29.28
CA HIS A 25 26.64 10.94 -29.77
C HIS A 25 25.12 11.12 -29.59
N MET A 26 24.32 10.10 -29.89
CA MET A 26 22.86 10.15 -29.69
C MET A 26 22.49 10.28 -28.21
N THR A 27 23.20 9.57 -27.33
CA THR A 27 22.98 9.63 -25.88
C THR A 27 23.35 11.00 -25.31
N ARG A 28 24.46 11.61 -25.76
CA ARG A 28 24.82 12.99 -25.38
C ARG A 28 23.83 14.01 -25.92
N ALA A 29 23.39 13.88 -27.17
CA ALA A 29 22.39 14.79 -27.73
C ALA A 29 21.06 14.68 -26.97
N LEU A 30 20.63 13.46 -26.62
CA LEU A 30 19.46 13.23 -25.77
C LEU A 30 19.66 13.87 -24.38
N HIS A 31 20.81 13.64 -23.75
CA HIS A 31 21.11 14.19 -22.43
C HIS A 31 21.15 15.73 -22.43
N GLU A 32 21.77 16.34 -23.46
CA GLU A 32 21.83 17.79 -23.60
C GLU A 32 20.44 18.38 -23.89
N ASN A 33 19.61 17.69 -24.66
CA ASN A 33 18.21 18.07 -24.87
C ASN A 33 17.41 17.93 -23.56
N LEU A 34 17.52 16.82 -22.83
CA LEU A 34 16.84 16.64 -21.53
C LEU A 34 17.27 17.71 -20.51
N ARG A 35 18.56 18.05 -20.49
CA ARG A 35 19.11 19.13 -19.67
C ARG A 35 18.64 20.51 -20.10
N GLY A 36 18.60 20.77 -21.41
CA GLY A 36 18.05 21.99 -21.99
C GLY A 36 16.54 22.14 -21.72
N LEU A 37 15.84 21.03 -21.54
CA LEU A 37 14.44 20.96 -21.13
C LEU A 37 14.26 20.96 -19.59
N GLY A 38 15.31 21.01 -18.78
CA GLY A 38 15.21 20.91 -17.31
C GLY A 38 14.62 19.58 -16.78
N LEU A 39 14.46 18.59 -17.65
CA LEU A 39 13.95 17.24 -17.36
C LEU A 39 14.98 16.37 -16.63
N ASP A 40 16.26 16.73 -16.69
CA ASP A 40 17.35 16.02 -16.02
C ASP A 40 17.10 15.90 -14.51
N LYS A 41 16.72 17.00 -13.85
CA LYS A 41 16.41 17.02 -12.41
C LYS A 41 15.14 16.25 -12.06
N LEU A 42 14.17 16.22 -12.97
CA LEU A 42 12.92 15.50 -12.75
C LEU A 42 13.10 13.99 -12.88
N ILE A 43 13.88 13.56 -13.87
CA ILE A 43 14.24 12.15 -14.04
C ILE A 43 15.10 11.69 -12.87
N GLU A 44 16.07 12.50 -12.43
CA GLU A 44 16.89 12.22 -11.24
C GLU A 44 16.02 12.05 -10.00
N LYS A 45 15.12 13.01 -9.73
CA LYS A 45 14.22 12.93 -8.59
C LYS A 45 13.22 11.75 -8.69
N ALA A 46 12.68 11.47 -9.86
CA ALA A 46 11.82 10.30 -10.07
C ALA A 46 12.57 8.98 -9.86
N ALA A 47 13.85 8.93 -10.26
CA ALA A 47 14.71 7.78 -10.03
C ALA A 47 15.00 7.53 -8.54
N GLU A 48 14.91 8.57 -7.69
CA GLU A 48 15.01 8.46 -6.23
C GLU A 48 13.65 8.16 -5.57
N ASP A 49 12.60 8.86 -5.96
CA ASP A 49 11.28 8.84 -5.31
C ASP A 49 10.47 7.57 -5.62
N ILE A 50 10.57 7.02 -6.84
CA ILE A 50 9.82 5.82 -7.25
C ILE A 50 10.26 4.57 -6.45
N PRO A 51 11.57 4.28 -6.31
CA PRO A 51 12.01 3.17 -5.44
C PRO A 51 11.54 3.31 -3.98
N ASP A 52 11.62 4.51 -3.38
CA ASP A 52 11.14 4.74 -2.00
C ASP A 52 9.63 4.46 -1.88
N ALA A 53 8.83 4.92 -2.85
CA ALA A 53 7.41 4.62 -2.89
C ALA A 53 7.12 3.12 -3.01
N ARG A 54 7.91 2.38 -3.80
CA ARG A 54 7.80 0.92 -3.91
C ARG A 54 8.14 0.21 -2.60
N ASP A 55 9.26 0.55 -1.98
CA ASP A 55 9.68 -0.05 -0.71
C ASP A 55 8.63 0.19 0.39
N ARG A 56 8.01 1.36 0.39
CA ARG A 56 6.89 1.71 1.26
C ARG A 56 5.65 0.85 1.01
N LEU A 57 5.26 0.65 -0.24
CA LEU A 57 4.12 -0.20 -0.58
C LEU A 57 4.39 -1.67 -0.23
N ASP A 58 5.62 -2.16 -0.45
CA ASP A 58 6.05 -3.50 -0.03
C ASP A 58 6.00 -3.64 1.50
N TYR A 59 6.41 -2.60 2.24
CA TYR A 59 6.30 -2.58 3.70
C TYR A 59 4.82 -2.67 4.14
N VAL A 60 3.91 -1.94 3.49
CA VAL A 60 2.47 -2.04 3.75
C VAL A 60 1.97 -3.46 3.49
N ALA A 61 2.35 -4.09 2.38
CA ALA A 61 1.93 -5.45 2.05
C ALA A 61 2.34 -6.45 3.15
N ARG A 62 3.61 -6.40 3.59
CA ARG A 62 4.12 -7.27 4.67
C ARG A 62 3.43 -7.04 6.00
N LEU A 63 3.18 -5.78 6.35
CA LEU A 63 2.51 -5.44 7.59
C LEU A 63 1.02 -5.89 7.55
N SER A 64 0.40 -5.85 6.36
CA SER A 64 -0.97 -6.35 6.14
C SER A 64 -1.05 -7.85 6.38
N GLU A 65 -0.10 -8.59 5.80
CA GLU A 65 -0.01 -10.04 5.93
C GLU A 65 0.21 -10.44 7.40
N THR A 66 1.12 -9.75 8.09
CA THR A 66 1.40 -10.00 9.51
C THR A 66 0.17 -9.77 10.39
N ALA A 67 -0.54 -8.66 10.16
CA ALA A 67 -1.76 -8.35 10.90
C ALA A 67 -2.86 -9.37 10.64
N ALA A 68 -3.09 -9.73 9.37
CA ALA A 68 -4.05 -10.76 8.97
C ALA A 68 -3.74 -12.11 9.63
N GLN A 69 -2.47 -12.53 9.62
CA GLN A 69 -2.05 -13.78 10.25
C GLN A 69 -2.28 -13.76 11.77
N LYS A 70 -1.99 -12.65 12.44
CA LYS A 70 -2.23 -12.50 13.89
C LYS A 70 -3.72 -12.61 14.22
N VAL A 71 -4.58 -11.97 13.42
CA VAL A 71 -6.05 -12.05 13.60
C VAL A 71 -6.56 -13.46 13.36
N LEU A 72 -6.08 -14.14 12.31
CA LEU A 72 -6.47 -15.51 11.97
C LEU A 72 -6.11 -16.45 13.12
N ASN A 73 -4.84 -16.43 13.58
CA ASN A 73 -4.37 -17.29 14.67
C ASN A 73 -5.16 -17.07 15.96
N ALA A 74 -5.38 -15.81 16.34
CA ALA A 74 -6.16 -15.49 17.54
C ALA A 74 -7.61 -15.98 17.43
N THR A 75 -8.20 -15.94 16.23
CA THR A 75 -9.56 -16.45 15.98
C THR A 75 -9.60 -17.98 16.04
N ASP A 76 -8.61 -18.64 15.43
CA ASP A 76 -8.47 -20.10 15.43
C ASP A 76 -8.25 -20.67 16.85
N GLU A 77 -7.57 -19.92 17.72
CA GLU A 77 -7.39 -20.28 19.13
C GLU A 77 -8.63 -19.96 19.99
N ALA A 78 -9.31 -18.83 19.74
CA ALA A 78 -10.48 -18.42 20.49
C ALA A 78 -11.74 -19.25 20.20
N GLY A 79 -11.93 -19.68 18.95
CA GLY A 79 -13.11 -20.46 18.51
C GLY A 79 -13.35 -21.72 19.35
N PRO A 80 -12.36 -22.63 19.47
CA PRO A 80 -12.49 -23.85 20.27
C PRO A 80 -12.81 -23.59 21.75
N LEU A 81 -12.33 -22.49 22.32
CA LEU A 81 -12.65 -22.11 23.70
C LEU A 81 -14.14 -21.78 23.85
N GLN A 82 -14.70 -21.02 22.90
CA GLN A 82 -16.12 -20.68 22.89
C GLN A 82 -17.01 -21.90 22.62
N ASP A 83 -16.61 -22.78 21.70
CA ASP A 83 -17.32 -24.03 21.42
C ASP A 83 -17.37 -24.93 22.66
N ARG A 84 -16.25 -25.05 23.38
CA ARG A 84 -16.18 -25.81 24.62
C ARG A 84 -17.07 -25.22 25.71
N ILE A 85 -17.01 -23.91 25.94
CA ILE A 85 -17.90 -23.23 26.91
C ILE A 85 -19.37 -23.52 26.59
N CYS A 86 -19.75 -23.42 25.31
CA CYS A 86 -21.12 -23.68 24.86
C CYS A 86 -21.53 -25.14 25.06
N SER A 87 -20.67 -26.09 24.70
CA SER A 87 -20.92 -27.53 24.87
C SER A 87 -21.07 -27.89 26.34
N ASP A 88 -20.10 -27.51 27.16
CA ASP A 88 -20.08 -27.82 28.59
C ASP A 88 -21.31 -27.21 29.31
N ALA A 89 -21.73 -26.01 28.93
CA ALA A 89 -22.93 -25.37 29.45
C ALA A 89 -24.22 -26.12 29.07
N LYS A 90 -24.35 -26.58 27.81
CA LYS A 90 -25.49 -27.39 27.36
C LYS A 90 -25.56 -28.73 28.09
N ASP A 91 -24.42 -29.40 28.23
CA ASP A 91 -24.32 -30.69 28.89
C ASP A 91 -24.66 -30.59 30.38
N LEU A 92 -24.20 -29.53 31.05
CA LEU A 92 -24.60 -29.26 32.43
C LEU A 92 -26.08 -28.93 32.54
N SER A 93 -26.61 -28.06 31.70
CA SER A 93 -28.02 -27.68 31.75
C SER A 93 -28.93 -28.88 31.52
N GLY A 94 -28.59 -29.76 30.57
CA GLY A 94 -29.33 -31.00 30.32
C GLY A 94 -29.26 -31.97 31.50
N ALA A 95 -28.08 -32.14 32.10
CA ALA A 95 -27.92 -32.99 33.27
C ALA A 95 -28.72 -32.48 34.49
N TRP A 96 -28.74 -31.17 34.72
CA TRP A 96 -29.56 -30.56 35.78
C TRP A 96 -31.05 -30.76 35.51
N GLN A 97 -31.49 -30.55 34.27
CA GLN A 97 -32.89 -30.75 33.91
C GLN A 97 -33.33 -32.21 34.12
N ALA A 98 -32.51 -33.18 33.74
CA ALA A 98 -32.82 -34.60 33.94
C ALA A 98 -32.99 -34.96 35.44
N LEU A 99 -32.13 -34.44 36.32
CA LEU A 99 -32.29 -34.63 37.77
C LEU A 99 -33.58 -33.98 38.30
N LEU A 100 -33.90 -32.76 37.84
CA LEU A 100 -35.10 -32.03 38.22
C LEU A 100 -36.39 -32.72 37.74
N ASP A 101 -36.35 -33.35 36.56
CA ASP A 101 -37.46 -34.13 36.00
C ASP A 101 -37.63 -35.50 36.68
N GLY A 102 -36.84 -35.80 37.72
CA GLY A 102 -36.93 -37.04 38.49
C GLY A 102 -36.24 -38.24 37.85
N GLN A 103 -35.38 -38.02 36.85
CA GLN A 103 -34.57 -39.08 36.21
C GLN A 103 -33.27 -39.39 37.00
N GLY A 104 -33.07 -38.75 38.16
CA GLY A 104 -31.87 -38.87 38.99
C GLY A 104 -31.98 -39.89 40.12
N GLY A 105 -30.96 -40.75 40.25
CA GLY A 105 -30.84 -41.78 41.26
C GLY A 105 -30.09 -41.26 42.49
N ASP A 106 -30.81 -40.98 43.57
CA ASP A 106 -30.25 -40.72 44.91
C ASP A 106 -29.32 -39.49 45.08
N ASN A 107 -28.94 -39.21 46.34
CA ASN A 107 -28.17 -38.02 46.73
C ASN A 107 -26.74 -37.97 46.15
N ALA A 108 -26.18 -39.10 45.72
CA ALA A 108 -24.84 -39.17 45.13
C ALA A 108 -24.82 -38.54 43.74
N ASP A 109 -25.86 -38.74 42.92
CA ASP A 109 -25.99 -38.12 41.59
C ASP A 109 -26.02 -36.60 41.67
N TRP A 110 -26.77 -36.04 42.63
CA TRP A 110 -26.81 -34.61 42.90
C TRP A 110 -25.43 -34.06 43.30
N ARG A 111 -24.72 -34.78 44.17
CA ARG A 111 -23.39 -34.36 44.63
C ARG A 111 -22.36 -34.41 43.50
N ALA A 112 -22.41 -35.46 42.66
CA ALA A 112 -21.54 -35.59 41.50
C ALA A 112 -21.79 -34.46 40.49
N LEU A 113 -23.05 -34.14 40.20
CA LEU A 113 -23.39 -33.05 39.28
C LEU A 113 -22.98 -31.68 39.83
N ALA A 114 -23.13 -31.46 41.14
CA ALA A 114 -22.64 -30.23 41.78
C ALA A 114 -21.11 -30.08 41.67
N GLN A 115 -20.35 -31.15 41.90
CA GLN A 115 -18.89 -31.14 41.72
C GLN A 115 -18.49 -30.86 40.26
N ARG A 116 -19.17 -31.50 39.29
CA ARG A 116 -18.95 -31.26 37.86
C ARG A 116 -19.28 -29.82 37.48
N THR A 117 -20.34 -29.25 38.04
CA THR A 117 -20.73 -27.86 37.81
C THR A 117 -19.64 -26.89 38.28
N VAL A 118 -19.12 -27.06 39.50
CA VAL A 118 -18.04 -26.21 40.03
C VAL A 118 -16.78 -26.31 39.18
N ALA A 119 -16.40 -27.53 38.77
CA ALA A 119 -15.24 -27.73 37.90
C ALA A 119 -15.42 -27.06 36.52
N THR A 120 -16.62 -27.17 35.95
CA THR A 120 -16.94 -26.55 34.66
C THR A 120 -16.93 -25.03 34.76
N LEU A 121 -17.49 -24.44 35.82
CA LEU A 121 -17.45 -22.98 36.03
C LEU A 121 -16.02 -22.45 36.15
N ALA A 122 -15.13 -23.21 36.80
CA ALA A 122 -13.71 -22.88 36.85
C ALA A 122 -13.08 -22.90 35.44
N ALA A 123 -13.33 -23.96 34.66
CA ALA A 123 -12.84 -24.07 33.28
C ALA A 123 -13.40 -22.97 32.37
N THR A 124 -14.69 -22.61 32.51
CA THR A 124 -15.31 -21.50 31.77
C THR A 124 -14.65 -20.17 32.09
N THR A 125 -14.29 -19.94 33.36
CA THR A 125 -13.60 -18.70 33.78
C THR A 125 -12.23 -18.59 33.11
N GLU A 126 -11.47 -19.68 33.08
CA GLU A 126 -10.17 -19.75 32.41
C GLU A 126 -10.31 -19.52 30.88
N ALA A 127 -11.21 -20.25 30.23
CA ALA A 127 -11.45 -20.15 28.79
C ALA A 127 -11.96 -18.76 28.37
N THR A 128 -12.79 -18.12 29.20
CA THR A 128 -13.24 -16.73 28.97
C THR A 128 -12.09 -15.74 29.10
N GLY A 129 -11.20 -15.94 30.10
CA GLY A 129 -9.99 -15.15 30.26
C GLY A 129 -9.04 -15.27 29.07
N ALA A 130 -8.81 -16.49 28.58
CA ALA A 130 -8.01 -16.77 27.40
C ALA A 130 -8.63 -16.15 26.12
N THR A 131 -9.95 -16.31 25.92
CA THR A 131 -10.68 -15.66 24.81
C THR A 131 -10.48 -14.15 24.82
N LYS A 132 -10.59 -13.52 26.00
CA LYS A 132 -10.33 -12.07 26.13
C LYS A 132 -8.90 -11.71 25.73
N GLY A 133 -7.92 -12.55 26.06
CA GLY A 133 -6.54 -12.40 25.59
C GLY A 133 -6.44 -12.35 24.07
N HIS A 134 -7.03 -13.34 23.38
CA HIS A 134 -7.05 -13.37 21.92
C HIS A 134 -7.78 -12.16 21.30
N LEU A 135 -8.87 -11.69 21.90
CA LEU A 135 -9.55 -10.47 21.45
C LEU A 135 -8.66 -9.22 21.58
N MET A 136 -7.81 -9.15 22.61
CA MET A 136 -6.82 -8.07 22.76
C MET A 136 -5.70 -8.20 21.73
N ASP A 137 -5.28 -9.42 21.39
CA ASP A 137 -4.32 -9.64 20.31
C ASP A 137 -4.84 -9.20 18.94
N ILE A 138 -6.12 -9.48 18.67
CA ILE A 138 -6.83 -8.98 17.47
C ILE A 138 -6.86 -7.46 17.48
N MET A 139 -7.19 -6.83 18.60
CA MET A 139 -7.22 -5.38 18.72
C MET A 139 -5.84 -4.75 18.48
N MET A 140 -4.78 -5.31 19.07
CA MET A 140 -3.41 -4.82 18.84
C MET A 140 -2.94 -5.04 17.39
N ALA A 141 -3.45 -6.06 16.69
CA ALA A 141 -3.15 -6.24 15.27
C ALA A 141 -3.70 -5.09 14.40
N GLN A 142 -4.63 -4.28 14.91
CA GLN A 142 -5.20 -3.13 14.19
C GLN A 142 -4.25 -1.94 14.10
N ASP A 143 -3.18 -1.88 14.90
CA ASP A 143 -2.14 -0.83 14.79
C ASP A 143 -1.50 -0.77 13.38
N PHE A 144 -1.58 -1.90 12.64
CA PHE A 144 -1.27 -1.96 11.21
C PHE A 144 -2.00 -0.89 10.38
N GLN A 145 -3.25 -0.59 10.70
CA GLN A 145 -4.09 0.32 9.94
C GLN A 145 -3.59 1.77 10.03
N ASP A 146 -3.12 2.20 11.21
CA ASP A 146 -2.54 3.55 11.37
C ASP A 146 -1.21 3.66 10.61
N LEU A 147 -0.30 2.70 10.82
CA LEU A 147 0.99 2.67 10.14
C LEU A 147 0.82 2.64 8.61
N THR A 148 -0.13 1.85 8.11
CA THR A 148 -0.45 1.80 6.69
C THR A 148 -1.05 3.09 6.17
N GLY A 149 -1.95 3.71 6.93
CA GLY A 149 -2.49 5.01 6.58
C GLY A 149 -1.40 6.08 6.45
N GLN A 150 -0.41 6.08 7.35
CA GLN A 150 0.74 6.99 7.26
C GLN A 150 1.60 6.72 6.02
N VAL A 151 1.87 5.45 5.71
CA VAL A 151 2.68 5.08 4.54
C VAL A 151 1.97 5.38 3.23
N ILE A 152 0.68 5.08 3.11
CA ILE A 152 -0.12 5.41 1.93
C ILE A 152 -0.13 6.93 1.71
N LYS A 153 -0.35 7.74 2.76
CA LYS A 153 -0.29 9.21 2.65
C LYS A 153 1.06 9.70 2.11
N ARG A 154 2.17 9.10 2.56
CA ARG A 154 3.52 9.42 2.04
C ARG A 154 3.64 9.08 0.56
N VAL A 155 3.23 7.88 0.16
CA VAL A 155 3.29 7.42 -1.24
C VAL A 155 2.41 8.30 -2.14
N THR A 156 1.20 8.64 -1.70
CA THR A 156 0.32 9.57 -2.42
C THR A 156 0.96 10.95 -2.58
N SER A 157 1.62 11.47 -1.55
CA SER A 157 2.33 12.74 -1.65
C SER A 157 3.50 12.69 -2.65
N ILE A 158 4.24 11.59 -2.69
CA ILE A 158 5.31 11.37 -3.68
C ILE A 158 4.72 11.38 -5.10
N ALA A 159 3.65 10.62 -5.32
CA ALA A 159 2.96 10.57 -6.61
C ALA A 159 2.46 11.94 -7.07
N GLN A 160 1.76 12.68 -6.19
CA GLN A 160 1.27 14.03 -6.47
C GLN A 160 2.41 15.01 -6.79
N ASN A 161 3.54 14.91 -6.09
CA ASN A 161 4.69 15.76 -6.36
C ASN A 161 5.34 15.44 -7.71
N LEU A 162 5.42 14.18 -8.09
CA LEU A 162 5.93 13.75 -9.41
C LEU A 162 4.99 14.22 -10.52
N GLU A 163 3.69 14.05 -10.33
CA GLU A 163 2.65 14.50 -11.26
C GLU A 163 2.72 16.01 -11.51
N LYS A 164 2.70 16.83 -10.45
CA LYS A 164 2.82 18.30 -10.57
C LYS A 164 4.07 18.71 -11.34
N GLN A 165 5.19 18.03 -11.11
CA GLN A 165 6.45 18.30 -11.79
C GLN A 165 6.40 17.94 -13.28
N LEU A 166 5.80 16.80 -13.63
CA LEU A 166 5.59 16.39 -15.03
C LEU A 166 4.67 17.38 -15.75
N VAL A 167 3.56 17.76 -15.11
CA VAL A 167 2.61 18.74 -15.61
C VAL A 167 3.27 20.10 -15.83
N GLN A 168 4.01 20.61 -14.84
CA GLN A 168 4.73 21.87 -15.00
C GLN A 168 5.71 21.84 -16.17
N THR A 169 6.38 20.71 -16.40
CA THR A 169 7.27 20.54 -17.55
C THR A 169 6.52 20.59 -18.86
N LEU A 170 5.38 19.91 -18.95
CA LEU A 170 4.53 19.97 -20.14
C LEU A 170 4.10 21.42 -20.43
N ILE A 171 3.74 22.18 -19.39
CA ILE A 171 3.41 23.62 -19.53
C ILE A 171 4.62 24.42 -20.01
N ASP A 172 5.79 24.26 -19.39
CA ASP A 172 6.99 25.04 -19.69
C ASP A 172 7.40 24.89 -21.17
N PHE A 173 7.19 23.70 -21.75
CA PHE A 173 7.51 23.39 -23.15
C PHE A 173 6.31 23.37 -24.10
N ALA A 174 5.12 23.72 -23.63
CA ALA A 174 3.95 23.87 -24.49
C ALA A 174 4.16 25.03 -25.50
N PRO A 175 3.62 24.92 -26.73
CA PRO A 175 3.57 26.02 -27.70
C PRO A 175 2.91 27.28 -27.11
N GLU A 176 3.34 28.47 -27.53
CA GLU A 176 2.81 29.75 -27.02
C GLU A 176 1.31 29.92 -27.25
N GLU A 177 0.77 29.32 -28.32
CA GLU A 177 -0.67 29.29 -28.59
C GLU A 177 -1.44 28.53 -27.51
N LEU A 178 -0.87 27.41 -27.06
CA LEU A 178 -1.44 26.51 -26.05
C LEU A 178 -1.31 27.09 -24.63
N LYS A 179 -0.18 27.74 -24.32
CA LYS A 179 0.01 28.50 -23.07
C LYS A 179 -1.04 29.60 -22.91
N ARG A 180 -1.38 30.31 -23.98
CA ARG A 180 -2.45 31.32 -23.97
C ARG A 180 -3.84 30.74 -23.77
N GLU A 181 -4.13 29.57 -24.34
CA GLU A 181 -5.38 28.85 -24.09
C GLU A 181 -5.48 28.35 -22.64
N ILE A 182 -4.38 27.87 -22.05
CA ILE A 182 -4.31 27.46 -20.64
C ILE A 182 -4.54 28.67 -19.71
N ASP A 183 -3.84 29.79 -19.94
CA ASP A 183 -4.01 31.03 -19.16
C ASP A 183 -5.44 31.58 -19.26
N THR A 184 -6.07 31.48 -20.44
CA THR A 184 -7.45 31.95 -20.66
C THR A 184 -8.52 30.94 -20.19
N GLY A 185 -8.19 29.64 -20.15
CA GLY A 185 -9.03 28.57 -19.60
C GLY A 185 -9.09 28.59 -18.08
N LEU A 186 -7.96 28.81 -17.39
CA LEU A 186 -7.85 28.98 -15.93
C LEU A 186 -8.55 30.26 -15.42
N LEU A 187 -8.82 31.23 -16.30
CA LEU A 187 -9.57 32.45 -16.01
C LEU A 187 -11.09 32.24 -15.95
N ASN A 188 -11.62 31.11 -16.44
CA ASN A 188 -13.00 30.70 -16.18
C ASN A 188 -13.05 30.01 -14.81
N GLY A 189 -13.33 30.81 -13.78
CA GLY A 189 -13.24 30.46 -12.37
C GLY A 189 -14.02 29.22 -11.88
N PRO A 190 -13.91 28.90 -10.59
CA PRO A 190 -13.99 27.54 -10.09
C PRO A 190 -15.42 26.98 -9.99
N GLN A 191 -15.63 25.73 -10.37
CA GLN A 191 -16.67 24.88 -9.78
C GLN A 191 -16.11 24.28 -8.48
N ILE A 192 -15.88 25.11 -7.45
CA ILE A 192 -15.59 24.59 -6.12
C ILE A 192 -16.92 24.13 -5.52
N ASP A 193 -17.16 22.83 -5.56
CA ASP A 193 -18.13 22.21 -4.67
C ASP A 193 -17.52 22.20 -3.26
N LYS A 194 -17.81 23.23 -2.46
CA LYS A 194 -17.27 23.49 -1.10
C LYS A 194 -17.79 22.52 -0.03
N ALA A 195 -18.04 21.26 -0.37
CA ALA A 195 -18.75 20.33 0.52
C ALA A 195 -17.89 19.20 1.10
N LYS A 196 -16.60 19.07 0.76
CA LYS A 196 -15.73 18.05 1.36
C LYS A 196 -14.39 18.62 1.77
N ASP A 197 -14.25 18.76 3.08
CA ASP A 197 -13.00 19.05 3.77
C ASP A 197 -12.00 17.92 3.46
N GLY A 198 -10.89 18.23 2.78
CA GLY A 198 -9.69 17.40 2.78
C GLY A 198 -9.12 16.87 1.45
N VAL A 199 -9.78 16.98 0.30
CA VAL A 199 -9.19 16.51 -0.97
C VAL A 199 -9.74 17.32 -2.17
N VAL A 200 -8.91 17.50 -3.18
CA VAL A 200 -9.28 17.85 -4.58
C VAL A 200 -9.53 19.34 -4.85
N ALA A 201 -8.47 20.15 -4.82
CA ALA A 201 -8.44 21.41 -5.59
C ALA A 201 -7.42 21.37 -6.75
N ASP A 202 -6.39 20.51 -6.68
CA ASP A 202 -5.36 20.43 -7.72
C ASP A 202 -5.63 19.35 -8.80
N GLN A 203 -6.23 18.21 -8.46
CA GLN A 203 -6.28 17.07 -9.40
C GLN A 203 -7.18 17.33 -10.61
N SER A 204 -8.35 17.94 -10.41
CA SER A 204 -9.25 18.27 -11.53
C SER A 204 -8.60 19.29 -12.47
N GLN A 205 -7.78 20.20 -11.94
CA GLN A 205 -7.08 21.19 -12.75
C GLN A 205 -5.93 20.56 -13.55
N VAL A 206 -5.28 19.54 -13.00
CA VAL A 206 -4.28 18.73 -13.71
C VAL A 206 -4.96 17.96 -14.84
N ASP A 207 -6.09 17.30 -14.57
CA ASP A 207 -6.83 16.53 -15.57
C ASP A 207 -7.36 17.44 -16.71
N ASP A 208 -8.00 18.57 -16.37
CA ASP A 208 -8.48 19.57 -17.34
C ASP A 208 -7.34 20.12 -18.22
N LEU A 209 -6.15 20.28 -17.63
CA LEU A 209 -4.96 20.72 -18.35
C LEU A 209 -4.44 19.63 -19.29
N LEU A 210 -4.38 18.37 -18.87
CA LEU A 210 -3.98 17.25 -19.73
C LEU A 210 -4.92 17.08 -20.93
N ASP A 211 -6.24 17.20 -20.70
CA ASP A 211 -7.26 17.19 -21.76
C ASP A 211 -7.02 18.31 -22.77
N SER A 212 -6.69 19.53 -22.31
CA SER A 212 -6.39 20.67 -23.18
C SER A 212 -5.12 20.49 -24.02
N LEU A 213 -4.15 19.72 -23.51
CA LEU A 213 -2.91 19.36 -24.20
C LEU A 213 -3.10 18.16 -25.15
N GLY A 214 -4.27 17.51 -25.13
CA GLY A 214 -4.64 16.37 -25.98
C GLY A 214 -4.16 15.01 -25.48
N PHE A 215 -3.98 14.84 -24.17
CA PHE A 215 -3.63 13.56 -23.53
C PHE A 215 -4.84 12.79 -23.00
#